data_AF-A0A256G8M1-F1
#
_entry.id   AF-A0A256G8M1-F1
#
_cell.length_a   1.000
_cell.length_b   1.000
_cell.length_c   1.000
_cell.angle_alpha   90.00
_cell.angle_beta   90.00
_cell.angle_gamma   90.00
#
_symmetry.space_group_name_H-M   'P 1'
#
loop_
_entity.id
_entity.type
_entity.pdbx_description
1 polymer ?
#
loop_
_entity_poly.entity_id
_entity_poly.type
_entity_poly.pdbx_seq_one_letter_code
_entity_poly.pdbx_strand_id
1 'polypeptide(L)' 'MGDLYPNLRMKKCEHHYVFCLARKNEPSLIIAIFHERMDLMIRLADRLRDGS' A
#
# COMPACT_ATOMS: atom_id res chain seq x y z
N MET A 1 -8.58 2.85 -18.20
CA MET A 1 -8.22 3.12 -16.78
C MET A 1 -8.44 1.83 -16.01
N GLY A 2 -7.44 0.96 -15.99
CA GLY A 2 -7.52 -0.27 -15.20
C GLY A 2 -7.30 0.10 -13.73
N ASP A 3 -8.24 -0.25 -12.86
CA ASP A 3 -8.06 -0.07 -11.43
C ASP A 3 -6.74 -0.71 -11.02
N LEU A 4 -5.88 0.10 -10.40
CA LEU A 4 -4.57 -0.32 -9.91
C LEU A 4 -4.82 -1.36 -8.81
N TYR A 5 -4.91 -2.63 -9.21
CA TYR A 5 -5.26 -3.80 -8.40
C TYR A 5 -6.67 -3.75 -7.75
N PRO A 6 -7.68 -4.46 -8.28
CA PRO A 6 -9.09 -4.36 -7.82
C PRO A 6 -9.33 -4.77 -6.35
N ASN A 7 -8.38 -5.48 -5.73
CA ASN A 7 -8.46 -5.90 -4.34
C ASN A 7 -7.64 -5.02 -3.38
N LEU A 8 -6.93 -4.03 -3.91
CA LEU A 8 -6.13 -3.12 -3.12
C LEU A 8 -7.03 -2.11 -2.40
N ARG A 9 -6.86 -2.04 -1.10
CA ARG A 9 -7.54 -1.08 -0.23
C ARG A 9 -6.49 -0.24 0.48
N MET A 10 -6.84 1.01 0.75
CA MET A 10 -6.05 1.91 1.57
C MET A 10 -6.91 2.44 2.71
N LYS A 11 -6.32 2.52 3.90
CA LYS A 11 -6.90 3.15 5.08
C LYS A 11 -5.89 4.10 5.72
N LYS A 12 -6.34 5.29 6.09
CA LYS A 12 -5.57 6.21 6.93
C LYS A 12 -5.91 5.92 8.41
N CYS A 13 -4.88 5.75 9.23
CA CYS A 13 -4.97 5.62 10.68
C CYS A 13 -4.01 6.64 11.29
N GLU A 14 -4.57 7.71 11.87
CA GLU A 14 -3.79 8.88 12.32
C GLU A 14 -2.81 9.35 11.24
N HIS A 15 -1.51 9.34 11.54
CA HIS A 15 -0.43 9.75 10.65
C HIS A 15 0.05 8.63 9.71
N HIS A 16 -0.64 7.49 9.62
CA HIS A 16 -0.20 6.35 8.84
C HIS A 16 -1.20 5.97 7.74
N TYR A 17 -0.67 5.65 6.56
CA TYR A 17 -1.39 5.02 5.47
C TYR A 17 -1.09 3.53 5.45
N VAL A 18 -2.14 2.72 5.58
CA VAL A 18 -2.09 1.26 5.54
C VAL A 18 -2.66 0.79 4.21
N PHE A 19 -1.88 0.04 3.46
CA PHE A 19 -2.29 -0.61 2.22
C PHE A 19 -2.49 -2.10 2.48
N CYS A 20 -3.63 -2.62 2.08
CA CYS A 20 -3.96 -4.03 2.25
C CYS A 20 -4.67 -4.63 1.04
N LEU A 21 -4.49 -5.94 0.86
CA LEU A 21 -5.23 -6.72 -0.11
C LEU A 21 -6.38 -7.44 0.58
N ALA A 22 -7.59 -7.21 0.07
CA ALA A 22 -8.75 -8.00 0.49
C ALA A 22 -8.60 -9.44 0.01
N ARG A 23 -8.76 -10.39 0.92
CA ARG A 23 -8.73 -11.83 0.64
C ARG A 23 -10.09 -12.43 0.96
N LYS A 24 -10.55 -13.36 0.14
CA LYS A 24 -11.83 -14.04 0.36
C LYS A 24 -11.67 -15.01 1.54
N ASN A 25 -12.56 -14.90 2.53
CA ASN A 25 -12.59 -15.76 3.73
C ASN A 25 -11.31 -15.73 4.57
N GLU A 26 -10.49 -14.70 4.43
CA GLU A 26 -9.25 -14.54 5.17
C GLU A 26 -9.08 -13.09 5.61
N PRO A 27 -8.28 -12.83 6.66
CA PRO A 27 -7.90 -11.48 7.03
C PRO A 27 -7.24 -10.73 5.87
N SER A 28 -7.42 -9.41 5.84
CA SER A 28 -6.74 -8.58 4.84
C SER A 28 -5.22 -8.66 5.03
N LEU A 29 -4.50 -8.86 3.94
CA LEU A 29 -3.04 -8.90 3.96
C LEU A 29 -2.50 -7.48 3.89
N ILE A 30 -1.79 -7.02 4.93
CA ILE A 30 -1.12 -5.72 4.91
C ILE A 30 0.14 -5.83 4.06
N ILE A 31 0.22 -5.02 3.00
CA ILE A 31 1.36 -5.03 2.07
C ILE A 31 2.31 -3.85 2.30
N ALA A 32 1.82 -2.75 2.87
CA ALA A 32 2.64 -1.61 3.22
C ALA A 32 1.98 -0.76 4.32
N ILE A 33 2.82 -0.15 5.15
CA ILE A 33 2.44 0.91 6.09
C ILE A 33 3.42 2.05 5.89
N PHE A 34 2.89 3.25 5.70
CA PHE A 34 3.69 4.45 5.46
C PHE A 34 3.25 5.58 6.38
N HIS A 35 4.21 6.35 6.89
CA HIS A 35 3.91 7.57 7.64
C HIS A 35 3.59 8.72 6.69
N GLU A 36 2.64 9.60 7.02
CA GLU A 36 2.17 10.68 6.14
C GLU A 36 3.22 11.76 5.87
N ARG A 37 4.20 11.89 6.77
CA ARG A 37 5.37 12.77 6.61
C ARG A 37 6.52 12.12 5.84
N MET A 38 6.40 10.85 5.47
CA MET A 38 7.36 10.27 4.53
C MET A 38 6.97 10.74 3.12
N ASP A 39 7.98 11.06 2.30
CA ASP A 39 7.82 11.13 0.85
C ASP A 39 7.54 9.73 0.30
N LEU A 40 6.28 9.33 0.49
CA LEU A 40 5.70 8.03 0.20
C LEU A 40 5.99 7.61 -1.24
N MET A 41 5.91 8.58 -2.16
CA MET A 41 6.15 8.39 -3.59
C MET A 41 7.62 8.11 -3.92
N ILE A 42 8.56 8.75 -3.24
CA ILE A 42 10.01 8.55 -3.48
C ILE A 42 10.42 7.16 -2.99
N ARG A 43 10.03 6.80 -1.76
CA ARG A 43 10.40 5.50 -1.18
C ARG A 43 9.67 4.32 -1.81
N LEU A 44 8.45 4.51 -2.31
CA LEU A 44 7.75 3.49 -3.10
C LEU A 44 8.41 3.30 -4.47
N ALA A 45 8.81 4.39 -5.14
CA ALA A 45 9.51 4.32 -6.42
C ALA A 45 10.87 3.63 -6.30
N ASP A 46 11.65 3.92 -5.26
CA ASP A 46 12.95 3.28 -5.02
C ASP A 46 12.80 1.77 -4.78
N ARG A 47 11.82 1.36 -3.97
CA ARG A 47 11.55 -0.07 -3.71
C ARG A 47 11.08 -0.84 -4.94
N LEU A 48 10.41 -0.17 -5.89
CA LEU A 48 10.00 -0.80 -7.15
C LEU A 48 11.14 -0.90 -8.17
N ARG A 49 12.20 -0.10 -8.05
CA ARG A 49 13.38 -0.17 -8.94
C ARG A 49 14.36 -1.26 -8.53
N ASP A 50 14.58 -1.47 -7.24
CA ASP A 50 15.60 -2.41 -6.74
C ASP A 50 15.18 -3.90 -6.81
N GLY A 51 14.00 -4.19 -7.35
CA GLY A 51 13.49 -5.55 -7.55
C GLY A 51 13.51 -6.07 -8.99
N SER A 52 14.25 -5.41 -9.89
CA SER A 52 14.42 -5.82 -11.31
C SER A 52 15.67 -6.65 -11.53
#